data_AF-A0A363U7F0-F1
#
_entry.id   AF-A0A363U7F0-F1
#
_cell.length_a   1.000
_cell.length_b   1.000
_cell.length_c   1.000
_cell.angle_alpha   90.00
_cell.angle_beta   90.00
_cell.angle_gamma   90.00
#
_symmetry.space_group_name_H-M   'P 1'
#
loop_
_entity.id
_entity.type
_entity.pdbx_description
1 polymer ?
#
loop_
_entity_poly.entity_id
_entity_poly.type
_entity_poly.pdbx_seq_one_letter_code
_entity_poly.pdbx_strand_id
1 'polypeptide(L)'
;MESFLKNIRWYLSDKSLKAIEILILGILLFWGYTRDLGSVVFFPDENFWTASSIRFDKLLSADFDSHIWTENQVIAFEVRPVPSYLTGFSQRLGGVPPNDQPVYWNWGLTEAENIVRGAMPGYVTLWWSRLPMAIISTLSLLLTTLFLARYHSRLSAYAFTWIGFNGYFLTNLRRAMSEASILFFTVLAMAASYKLITAARERNLSRSIQWSLIVGLFSGLAGQSKLTGLACAGIAIFGSFLVTAPNPSQWLTLLKQRVLLIVVFLVTVSTLATFILSYPFFYTNTVNRIWGTFDVRDQIVKYQLHTYTDQLIPPDHRLAILFERILDYPLHVDSHQALGLLFHWLNLLIVVIGISYTIKHTGKGFIEQDYGIILLLGALFCVVPMLFTPFDWERYYLFPVYFSCIFFAIGIGQLILKILEKTK
;
A
#
# COMPACT_ATOMS: atom_id res chain seq x y z
N MET A 1 -1.60 -43.00 8.77
CA MET A 1 -1.81 -41.61 9.22
C MET A 1 -0.54 -40.77 9.10
N GLU A 2 0.60 -41.22 9.62
CA GLU A 2 1.89 -40.50 9.54
C GLU A 2 2.34 -40.13 8.12
N SER A 3 2.27 -41.07 7.17
CA SER A 3 2.62 -40.81 5.75
C SER A 3 1.79 -39.68 5.14
N PHE A 4 0.49 -39.61 5.48
CA PHE A 4 -0.41 -38.56 5.02
C PHE A 4 -0.05 -37.19 5.61
N LEU A 5 0.19 -37.10 6.92
CA LEU A 5 0.60 -35.86 7.59
C LEU A 5 1.95 -35.34 7.07
N LYS A 6 2.88 -36.25 6.76
CA LYS A 6 4.17 -35.91 6.14
C LYS A 6 3.98 -35.28 4.75
N ASN A 7 3.09 -35.85 3.92
CA ASN A 7 2.79 -35.32 2.59
C ASN A 7 2.12 -33.94 2.67
N ILE A 8 1.17 -33.75 3.59
CA ILE A 8 0.54 -32.44 3.84
C ILE A 8 1.58 -31.40 4.26
N ARG A 9 2.42 -31.73 5.24
CA ARG A 9 3.46 -30.81 5.72
C ARG A 9 4.39 -30.42 4.58
N TRP A 10 4.86 -31.39 3.80
CA TRP A 10 5.73 -31.12 2.67
C TRP A 10 5.07 -30.19 1.65
N TYR A 11 3.82 -30.46 1.27
CA TYR A 11 3.08 -29.62 0.33
C TYR A 11 2.84 -28.20 0.86
N LEU A 12 2.45 -28.04 2.13
CA LEU A 12 2.15 -26.75 2.74
C LEU A 12 3.40 -25.90 3.08
N SER A 13 4.55 -26.54 3.29
CA SER A 13 5.83 -25.87 3.55
C SER A 13 6.60 -25.47 2.31
N ASP A 14 6.17 -25.94 1.12
CA ASP A 14 6.75 -25.55 -0.15
C ASP A 14 6.69 -24.02 -0.33
N LYS A 15 7.75 -23.44 -0.90
CA LYS A 15 7.88 -22.00 -1.13
C LYS A 15 7.46 -21.54 -2.53
N SER A 16 6.87 -22.46 -3.30
CA SER A 16 6.43 -22.20 -4.66
C SER A 16 4.94 -22.46 -4.82
N LEU A 17 4.20 -21.53 -5.41
CA LEU A 17 2.83 -21.79 -5.87
C LEU A 17 2.88 -22.31 -7.31
N LYS A 18 2.05 -23.30 -7.62
CA LYS A 18 1.82 -23.81 -8.97
C LYS A 18 1.00 -22.79 -9.75
N ALA A 19 1.14 -22.77 -11.07
CA ALA A 19 0.40 -21.84 -11.94
C ALA A 19 -1.12 -21.91 -11.74
N ILE A 20 -1.67 -23.12 -11.56
CA ILE A 20 -3.11 -23.31 -11.30
C ILE A 20 -3.54 -22.71 -9.95
N GLU A 21 -2.70 -22.79 -8.91
CA GLU A 21 -2.97 -22.19 -7.60
C GLU A 21 -3.00 -20.66 -7.73
N ILE A 22 -2.02 -20.08 -8.44
CA ILE A 22 -1.96 -18.63 -8.70
C ILE A 22 -3.22 -18.18 -9.46
N LEU A 23 -3.65 -18.93 -10.47
CA LEU A 23 -4.87 -18.63 -11.23
C LEU A 23 -6.11 -18.65 -10.35
N ILE A 24 -6.28 -19.70 -9.52
CA ILE A 24 -7.43 -19.83 -8.61
C ILE A 24 -7.45 -18.67 -7.61
N LEU A 25 -6.33 -18.39 -6.94
CA LEU A 25 -6.24 -17.29 -5.97
C LEU A 25 -6.49 -15.94 -6.63
N GLY A 26 -5.97 -15.74 -7.86
CA GLY A 26 -6.22 -14.55 -8.66
C GLY A 26 -7.69 -14.36 -9.03
N ILE A 27 -8.37 -15.43 -9.47
CA ILE A 27 -9.82 -15.41 -9.78
C ILE A 27 -10.64 -15.11 -8.53
N LEU A 28 -10.32 -15.75 -7.40
CA LEU A 28 -11.02 -15.53 -6.13
C LEU A 28 -10.89 -14.07 -5.67
N LEU A 29 -9.67 -13.53 -5.66
CA LEU A 29 -9.42 -12.14 -5.29
C LEU A 29 -10.09 -11.17 -6.28
N PHE A 30 -10.01 -11.44 -7.59
CA PHE A 30 -10.64 -10.61 -8.61
C PHE A 30 -12.16 -10.58 -8.40
N TRP A 31 -12.78 -11.75 -8.23
CA TRP A 31 -14.21 -11.86 -8.01
C TRP A 31 -14.64 -11.14 -6.73
N GLY A 32 -13.97 -11.35 -5.61
CA GLY A 32 -14.36 -10.70 -4.35
C GLY A 32 -14.24 -9.17 -4.37
N TYR A 33 -13.28 -8.64 -5.14
CA TYR A 33 -13.06 -7.20 -5.23
C TYR A 33 -13.94 -6.51 -6.28
N THR A 34 -14.29 -7.20 -7.37
CA THR A 34 -15.06 -6.62 -8.48
C THR A 34 -16.56 -6.91 -8.41
N ARG A 35 -16.97 -7.96 -7.68
CA ARG A 35 -18.38 -8.27 -7.45
C ARG A 35 -19.04 -7.10 -6.71
N ASP A 36 -20.26 -6.74 -7.11
CA ASP A 36 -21.12 -5.77 -6.42
C ASP A 36 -20.44 -4.41 -6.13
N LEU A 37 -19.56 -3.93 -7.01
CA LEU A 37 -18.87 -2.63 -6.81
C LEU A 37 -19.82 -1.44 -6.63
N GLY A 38 -21.00 -1.51 -7.24
CA GLY A 38 -22.05 -0.49 -7.11
C GLY A 38 -22.68 -0.44 -5.71
N SER A 39 -22.60 -1.51 -4.92
CA SER A 39 -23.19 -1.56 -3.57
C SER A 39 -22.24 -1.12 -2.46
N VAL A 40 -20.96 -0.88 -2.77
CA VAL A 40 -20.01 -0.33 -1.78
C VAL A 40 -20.53 1.03 -1.33
N VAL A 41 -20.68 1.23 -0.01
CA VAL A 41 -21.17 2.49 0.55
C VAL A 41 -20.26 3.62 0.10
N PHE A 42 -20.86 4.61 -0.57
CA PHE A 42 -20.20 5.82 -1.02
C PHE A 42 -19.60 6.56 0.17
N PHE A 43 -18.32 6.89 0.06
CA PHE A 43 -17.65 7.77 1.01
C PHE A 43 -17.39 9.11 0.34
N PRO A 44 -17.70 10.25 0.97
CA PRO A 44 -17.56 11.57 0.35
C PRO A 44 -16.19 11.84 -0.29
N ASP A 45 -15.09 11.34 0.27
CA ASP A 45 -13.76 11.53 -0.33
C ASP A 45 -13.61 10.89 -1.71
N GLU A 46 -14.39 9.85 -2.06
CA GLU A 46 -14.40 9.29 -3.42
C GLU A 46 -14.71 10.36 -4.48
N ASN A 47 -15.49 11.39 -4.11
CA ASN A 47 -15.77 12.51 -4.97
C ASN A 47 -14.50 13.24 -5.43
N PHE A 48 -13.48 13.40 -4.58
CA PHE A 48 -12.30 14.19 -4.95
C PHE A 48 -11.55 13.61 -6.16
N TRP A 49 -11.34 12.30 -6.18
CA TRP A 49 -10.67 11.63 -7.30
C TRP A 49 -11.59 11.43 -8.49
N THR A 50 -12.90 11.27 -8.26
CA THR A 50 -13.91 11.20 -9.32
C THR A 50 -14.05 12.53 -10.04
N ALA A 51 -14.31 13.62 -9.32
CA ALA A 51 -14.45 14.98 -9.86
C ALA A 51 -13.17 15.46 -10.57
N SER A 52 -12.00 15.20 -9.99
CA SER A 52 -10.71 15.58 -10.59
C SER A 52 -10.22 14.62 -11.69
N SER A 53 -11.00 13.60 -12.06
CA SER A 53 -10.62 12.62 -13.07
C SER A 53 -10.42 13.22 -14.47
N ILE A 54 -11.03 14.38 -14.75
CA ILE A 54 -10.82 15.21 -15.94
C ILE A 54 -9.33 15.57 -16.17
N ARG A 55 -8.50 15.54 -15.11
CA ARG A 55 -7.03 15.69 -15.22
C ARG A 55 -6.41 14.62 -16.12
N PHE A 56 -7.00 13.44 -16.21
CA PHE A 56 -6.57 12.39 -17.14
C PHE A 56 -6.68 12.87 -18.60
N ASP A 57 -7.83 13.43 -18.97
CA ASP A 57 -8.09 13.93 -20.33
C ASP A 57 -7.13 15.08 -20.69
N LYS A 58 -6.85 15.95 -19.71
CA LYS A 58 -5.87 17.05 -19.86
C LYS A 58 -4.43 16.57 -19.95
N LEU A 59 -4.06 15.53 -19.22
CA LEU A 59 -2.76 14.88 -19.36
C LEU A 59 -2.60 14.26 -20.76
N LEU A 60 -3.61 13.54 -21.26
CA LEU A 60 -3.57 12.90 -22.59
C LEU A 60 -3.51 13.90 -23.74
N SER A 61 -4.22 15.02 -23.63
CA SER A 61 -4.20 16.10 -24.62
C SER A 61 -2.98 17.02 -24.51
N ALA A 62 -2.08 16.77 -23.55
CA ALA A 62 -0.94 17.62 -23.23
C ALA A 62 -1.33 19.09 -22.92
N ASP A 63 -2.55 19.31 -22.42
CA ASP A 63 -3.05 20.62 -21.99
C ASP A 63 -2.58 20.91 -20.55
N PHE A 64 -1.27 21.17 -20.41
CA PHE A 64 -0.62 21.41 -19.12
C PHE A 64 -0.86 22.82 -18.56
N ASP A 65 -1.34 23.74 -19.39
CA ASP A 65 -1.70 25.12 -19.00
C ASP A 65 -3.18 25.25 -18.59
N SER A 66 -3.93 24.15 -18.66
CA SER A 66 -5.34 24.12 -18.30
C SER A 66 -5.59 24.60 -16.86
N HIS A 67 -6.64 25.39 -16.68
CA HIS A 67 -7.02 25.89 -15.35
C HIS A 67 -7.32 24.78 -14.34
N ILE A 68 -7.64 23.55 -14.78
CA ILE A 68 -7.91 22.40 -13.91
C ILE A 68 -6.74 22.08 -12.95
N TRP A 69 -5.51 22.42 -13.36
CA TRP A 69 -4.34 22.16 -12.53
C TRP A 69 -4.27 23.12 -11.33
N THR A 70 -5.01 24.24 -11.37
CA THR A 70 -4.96 25.31 -10.36
C THR A 70 -6.33 25.78 -9.87
N GLU A 71 -7.44 25.23 -10.37
CA GLU A 71 -8.82 25.72 -10.14
C GLU A 71 -9.20 25.83 -8.66
N ASN A 72 -8.72 24.89 -7.85
CA ASN A 72 -8.98 24.81 -6.42
C ASN A 72 -7.65 24.50 -5.74
N GLN A 73 -7.17 25.44 -4.92
CA GLN A 73 -5.88 25.32 -4.26
C GLN A 73 -5.81 24.05 -3.39
N VAL A 74 -6.84 23.77 -2.60
CA VAL A 74 -6.87 22.57 -1.75
C VAL A 74 -6.77 21.31 -2.62
N ILE A 75 -7.51 21.22 -3.73
CA ILE A 75 -7.47 20.06 -4.62
C ILE A 75 -6.15 19.95 -5.39
N ALA A 76 -5.51 21.08 -5.74
CA ALA A 76 -4.21 21.09 -6.39
C ALA A 76 -3.08 20.65 -5.45
N PHE A 77 -3.18 21.01 -4.17
CA PHE A 77 -2.16 20.73 -3.16
C PHE A 77 -2.42 19.47 -2.32
N GLU A 78 -3.63 18.93 -2.26
CA GLU A 78 -3.97 17.75 -1.47
C GLU A 78 -4.14 16.52 -2.38
N VAL A 79 -5.03 16.64 -3.38
CA VAL A 79 -5.46 15.51 -4.21
C VAL A 79 -4.39 15.19 -5.24
N ARG A 80 -3.62 14.15 -4.92
CA ARG A 80 -2.59 13.62 -5.82
C ARG A 80 -3.24 13.02 -7.08
N PRO A 81 -2.59 13.08 -8.26
CA PRO A 81 -3.28 12.89 -9.51
C PRO A 81 -3.36 11.42 -9.98
N VAL A 82 -2.52 10.52 -9.46
CA VAL A 82 -2.50 9.12 -9.93
C VAL A 82 -3.85 8.41 -9.75
N PRO A 83 -4.54 8.51 -8.60
CA PRO A 83 -5.85 7.89 -8.45
C PRO A 83 -6.90 8.54 -9.38
N SER A 84 -6.80 9.85 -9.63
CA SER A 84 -7.65 10.56 -10.60
C SER A 84 -7.39 10.11 -12.04
N TYR A 85 -6.13 9.82 -12.41
CA TYR A 85 -5.79 9.29 -13.73
C TYR A 85 -6.34 7.89 -13.95
N LEU A 86 -6.19 7.01 -12.96
CA LEU A 86 -6.75 5.66 -12.99
C LEU A 86 -8.27 5.69 -13.10
N THR A 87 -8.90 6.58 -12.31
CA THR A 87 -10.35 6.83 -12.35
C THR A 87 -10.80 7.34 -13.71
N GLY A 88 -10.15 8.38 -14.24
CA GLY A 88 -10.46 8.98 -15.53
C GLY A 88 -10.33 7.98 -16.67
N PHE A 89 -9.22 7.25 -16.73
CA PHE A 89 -9.01 6.19 -17.73
C PHE A 89 -10.17 5.19 -17.75
N SER A 90 -10.54 4.66 -16.59
CA SER A 90 -11.62 3.66 -16.49
C SER A 90 -12.99 4.24 -16.80
N GLN A 91 -13.27 5.47 -16.38
CA GLN A 91 -14.50 6.18 -16.75
C GLN A 91 -14.65 6.35 -18.28
N ARG A 92 -13.55 6.66 -18.99
CA ARG A 92 -13.58 6.76 -20.46
C ARG A 92 -13.83 5.41 -21.13
N LEU A 93 -13.24 4.32 -20.62
CA LEU A 93 -13.57 2.97 -21.06
C LEU A 93 -15.06 2.64 -20.84
N GLY A 94 -15.64 3.18 -19.77
CA GLY A 94 -17.06 3.07 -19.46
C GLY A 94 -18.00 4.01 -20.22
N GLY A 95 -17.48 4.84 -21.13
CA GLY A 95 -18.28 5.78 -21.91
C GLY A 95 -18.79 6.99 -21.12
N VAL A 96 -18.31 7.23 -19.90
CA VAL A 96 -18.59 8.47 -19.17
C VAL A 96 -17.90 9.61 -19.92
N PRO A 97 -18.56 10.73 -20.25
CA PRO A 97 -17.90 11.84 -20.90
C PRO A 97 -17.16 12.75 -19.89
N PRO A 98 -16.15 13.54 -20.33
CA PRO A 98 -15.41 14.42 -19.45
C PRO A 98 -16.23 15.54 -18.79
N ASN A 99 -17.37 15.92 -19.39
CA ASN A 99 -18.23 16.98 -18.86
C ASN A 99 -19.25 16.48 -17.83
N ASP A 100 -19.40 15.17 -17.63
CA ASP A 100 -20.34 14.57 -16.66
C ASP A 100 -19.68 14.28 -15.30
N GLN A 101 -18.59 14.98 -14.97
CA GLN A 101 -17.96 14.83 -13.66
C GLN A 101 -18.81 15.51 -12.57
N PRO A 102 -18.88 14.92 -11.37
CA PRO A 102 -19.57 15.55 -10.26
C PRO A 102 -18.84 16.84 -9.84
N VAL A 103 -19.57 17.77 -9.25
CA VAL A 103 -18.92 18.92 -8.58
C VAL A 103 -18.20 18.46 -7.32
N TYR A 104 -17.18 19.18 -6.87
CA TYR A 104 -16.47 18.82 -5.64
C TYR A 104 -17.40 18.80 -4.42
N TRP A 105 -17.22 17.82 -3.54
CA TRP A 105 -17.91 17.73 -2.27
C TRP A 105 -17.60 18.94 -1.40
N ASN A 106 -18.63 19.56 -0.81
CA ASN A 106 -18.49 20.66 0.12
C ASN A 106 -18.79 20.20 1.55
N TRP A 107 -17.76 20.14 2.37
CA TRP A 107 -17.84 19.74 3.79
C TRP A 107 -18.59 20.72 4.69
N GLY A 108 -18.87 21.93 4.22
CA GLY A 108 -19.74 22.88 4.91
C GLY A 108 -21.24 22.68 4.64
N LEU A 109 -21.61 21.73 3.78
CA LEU A 109 -23.00 21.39 3.49
C LEU A 109 -23.33 20.00 4.02
N THR A 110 -24.62 19.75 4.25
CA THR A 110 -25.14 18.42 4.54
C THR A 110 -24.97 17.49 3.33
N GLU A 111 -25.08 16.19 3.57
CA GLU A 111 -25.06 15.18 2.50
C GLU A 111 -26.18 15.41 1.48
N ALA A 112 -27.41 15.67 1.94
CA ALA A 112 -28.55 15.93 1.06
C ALA A 112 -28.33 17.15 0.15
N GLU A 113 -27.78 18.24 0.69
CA GLU A 113 -27.44 19.43 -0.09
C GLU A 113 -26.35 19.16 -1.13
N ASN A 114 -25.33 18.37 -0.77
CA ASN A 114 -24.30 17.94 -1.72
C ASN A 114 -24.87 17.08 -2.86
N ILE A 115 -25.79 16.16 -2.54
CA ILE A 115 -26.47 15.34 -3.54
C ILE A 115 -27.27 16.22 -4.50
N VAL A 116 -28.08 17.16 -3.99
CA VAL A 116 -28.85 18.10 -4.82
C VAL A 116 -27.95 18.94 -5.72
N ARG A 117 -26.76 19.30 -5.24
CA ARG A 117 -25.77 20.07 -6.02
C ARG A 117 -25.01 19.25 -7.07
N GLY A 118 -25.26 17.94 -7.16
CA GLY A 118 -24.59 17.04 -8.10
C GLY A 118 -23.19 16.62 -7.66
N ALA A 119 -22.87 16.66 -6.37
CA ALA A 119 -21.58 16.17 -5.86
C ALA A 119 -21.53 14.64 -5.75
N MET A 120 -22.69 13.98 -5.62
CA MET A 120 -22.74 12.52 -5.67
C MET A 120 -22.64 12.05 -7.12
N PRO A 121 -21.63 11.25 -7.49
CA PRO A 121 -21.52 10.73 -8.85
C PRO A 121 -22.68 9.79 -9.16
N GLY A 122 -23.18 9.83 -10.40
CA GLY A 122 -24.15 8.84 -10.88
C GLY A 122 -23.59 7.41 -10.81
N TYR A 123 -24.48 6.42 -10.79
CA TYR A 123 -24.12 5.01 -10.63
C TYR A 123 -23.02 4.54 -11.60
N VAL A 124 -23.16 4.86 -12.90
CA VAL A 124 -22.21 4.46 -13.94
C VAL A 124 -20.84 5.10 -13.70
N THR A 125 -20.80 6.40 -13.42
CA THR A 125 -19.57 7.15 -13.10
C THR A 125 -18.86 6.55 -11.88
N LEU A 126 -19.59 6.30 -10.80
CA LEU A 126 -19.02 5.74 -9.58
C LEU A 126 -18.50 4.31 -9.78
N TRP A 127 -19.27 3.45 -10.46
CA TRP A 127 -18.86 2.07 -10.71
C TRP A 127 -17.54 2.01 -11.51
N TRP A 128 -17.45 2.79 -12.60
CA TRP A 128 -16.23 2.84 -13.42
C TRP A 128 -15.06 3.52 -12.70
N SER A 129 -15.33 4.39 -11.72
CA SER A 129 -14.27 4.98 -10.88
C SER A 129 -13.69 3.98 -9.88
N ARG A 130 -14.51 3.03 -9.41
CA ARG A 130 -14.12 1.99 -8.45
C ARG A 130 -13.44 0.78 -9.09
N LEU A 131 -13.81 0.43 -10.32
CA LEU A 131 -13.23 -0.70 -11.04
C LEU A 131 -11.69 -0.73 -11.06
N PRO A 132 -10.96 0.35 -11.41
CA PRO A 132 -9.50 0.30 -11.48
C PRO A 132 -8.90 0.09 -10.08
N MET A 133 -9.53 0.64 -9.03
CA MET A 133 -9.10 0.44 -7.64
C MET A 133 -9.27 -1.01 -7.21
N ALA A 134 -10.39 -1.65 -7.57
CA ALA A 134 -10.60 -3.07 -7.32
C ALA A 134 -9.54 -3.94 -8.04
N ILE A 135 -9.27 -3.66 -9.32
CA ILE A 135 -8.30 -4.42 -10.13
C ILE A 135 -6.89 -4.31 -9.53
N ILE A 136 -6.39 -3.10 -9.28
CA ILE A 136 -5.04 -2.93 -8.74
C ILE A 136 -4.92 -3.47 -7.30
N SER A 137 -6.02 -3.48 -6.54
CA SER A 137 -6.05 -4.12 -5.21
C SER A 137 -5.94 -5.64 -5.31
N THR A 138 -6.68 -6.28 -6.22
CA THR A 138 -6.51 -7.70 -6.54
C THR A 138 -5.07 -8.03 -6.90
N LEU A 139 -4.45 -7.22 -7.77
CA LEU A 139 -3.05 -7.40 -8.17
C LEU A 139 -2.09 -7.21 -6.99
N SER A 140 -2.32 -6.22 -6.14
CA SER A 140 -1.52 -5.96 -4.93
C SER A 140 -1.54 -7.16 -3.98
N LEU A 141 -2.73 -7.67 -3.69
CA LEU A 141 -2.92 -8.81 -2.79
C LEU A 141 -2.33 -10.09 -3.39
N LEU A 142 -2.53 -10.34 -4.68
CA LEU A 142 -1.94 -11.49 -5.35
C LEU A 142 -0.40 -11.43 -5.36
N LEU A 143 0.19 -10.28 -5.66
CA LEU A 143 1.65 -10.09 -5.60
C LEU A 143 2.18 -10.33 -4.19
N THR A 144 1.45 -9.88 -3.17
CA THR A 144 1.78 -10.14 -1.75
C THR A 144 1.71 -11.63 -1.43
N THR A 145 0.65 -12.32 -1.85
CA THR A 145 0.50 -13.77 -1.72
C THR A 145 1.68 -14.51 -2.35
N LEU A 146 2.09 -14.13 -3.56
CA LEU A 146 3.26 -14.71 -4.23
C LEU A 146 4.56 -14.42 -3.46
N PHE A 147 4.69 -13.22 -2.89
CA PHE A 147 5.82 -12.81 -2.07
C PHE A 147 5.92 -13.68 -0.80
N LEU A 148 4.79 -13.92 -0.12
CA LEU A 148 4.72 -14.76 1.09
C LEU A 148 4.95 -16.24 0.81
N ALA A 149 4.47 -16.76 -0.33
CA ALA A 149 4.78 -18.11 -0.76
C ALA A 149 6.30 -18.30 -0.86
N ARG A 150 6.98 -17.38 -1.57
CA ARG A 150 8.44 -17.44 -1.76
C ARG A 150 9.23 -17.22 -0.48
N TYR A 151 8.74 -16.33 0.38
CA TYR A 151 9.44 -16.00 1.61
C TYR A 151 9.32 -17.12 2.66
N HIS A 152 8.09 -17.53 2.94
CA HIS A 152 7.78 -18.42 4.05
C HIS A 152 7.27 -19.78 3.56
N SER A 153 6.02 -19.84 3.08
CA SER A 153 5.38 -21.09 2.67
C SER A 153 4.07 -20.89 1.90
N ARG A 154 3.61 -21.92 1.19
CA ARG A 154 2.26 -21.98 0.58
C ARG A 154 1.17 -21.68 1.60
N LEU A 155 1.28 -22.23 2.81
CA LEU A 155 0.28 -22.03 3.86
C LEU A 155 0.12 -20.55 4.25
N SER A 156 1.23 -19.80 4.39
CA SER A 156 1.16 -18.36 4.66
C SER A 156 0.55 -17.59 3.49
N ALA A 157 0.81 -18.00 2.25
CA ALA A 157 0.20 -17.41 1.06
C ALA A 157 -1.33 -17.62 1.03
N TYR A 158 -1.80 -18.83 1.35
CA TYR A 158 -3.23 -19.12 1.46
C TYR A 158 -3.88 -18.37 2.62
N ALA A 159 -3.25 -18.36 3.80
CA ALA A 159 -3.74 -17.62 4.96
C ALA A 159 -3.89 -16.12 4.65
N PHE A 160 -2.87 -15.50 4.04
CA PHE A 160 -2.94 -14.09 3.64
C PHE A 160 -4.03 -13.84 2.59
N THR A 161 -4.19 -14.73 1.61
CA THR A 161 -5.24 -14.58 0.58
C THR A 161 -6.63 -14.61 1.21
N TRP A 162 -6.85 -15.51 2.17
CA TRP A 162 -8.10 -15.57 2.94
C TRP A 162 -8.35 -14.29 3.74
N ILE A 163 -7.34 -13.82 4.48
CA ILE A 163 -7.41 -12.57 5.25
C ILE A 163 -7.66 -11.37 4.31
N GLY A 164 -7.22 -11.46 3.05
CA GLY A 164 -7.51 -10.50 1.99
C GLY A 164 -9.00 -10.20 1.77
N PHE A 165 -9.91 -11.05 2.25
CA PHE A 165 -11.36 -10.86 2.18
C PHE A 165 -11.97 -10.25 3.45
N ASN A 166 -11.16 -9.72 4.37
CA ASN A 166 -11.70 -8.99 5.53
C ASN A 166 -12.47 -7.72 5.11
N GLY A 167 -13.39 -7.29 5.98
CA GLY A 167 -14.28 -6.14 5.71
C GLY A 167 -13.53 -4.83 5.48
N TYR A 168 -12.38 -4.62 6.15
CA TYR A 168 -11.56 -3.43 6.01
C TYR A 168 -10.98 -3.29 4.60
N PHE A 169 -10.34 -4.34 4.07
CA PHE A 169 -9.79 -4.28 2.72
C PHE A 169 -10.89 -4.20 1.68
N LEU A 170 -11.95 -5.02 1.80
CA LEU A 170 -13.08 -4.94 0.86
C LEU A 170 -13.69 -3.54 0.85
N THR A 171 -13.78 -2.85 1.98
CA THR A 171 -14.30 -1.48 2.01
C THR A 171 -13.32 -0.48 1.42
N ASN A 172 -12.09 -0.42 1.94
CA ASN A 172 -11.17 0.67 1.64
C ASN A 172 -10.43 0.54 0.30
N LEU A 173 -10.29 -0.67 -0.22
CA LEU A 173 -9.57 -0.93 -1.48
C LEU A 173 -10.49 -1.02 -2.71
N ARG A 174 -11.81 -1.05 -2.53
CA ARG A 174 -12.80 -1.04 -3.63
C ARG A 174 -13.35 0.37 -3.92
N ARG A 175 -13.28 1.29 -2.97
CA ARG A 175 -13.70 2.69 -3.15
C ARG A 175 -12.78 3.42 -4.14
N ALA A 176 -13.30 4.43 -4.83
CA ALA A 176 -12.56 5.27 -5.76
C ALA A 176 -11.64 6.26 -5.02
N MET A 177 -10.66 5.73 -4.26
CA MET A 177 -9.78 6.50 -3.40
C MET A 177 -8.29 6.16 -3.60
N SER A 178 -7.42 6.90 -2.93
CA SER A 178 -5.96 6.73 -2.99
C SER A 178 -5.44 5.40 -2.43
N GLU A 179 -6.20 4.73 -1.56
CA GLU A 179 -5.77 3.58 -0.78
C GLU A 179 -5.34 2.39 -1.65
N ALA A 180 -6.12 2.07 -2.69
CA ALA A 180 -5.79 1.00 -3.63
C ALA A 180 -4.51 1.30 -4.44
N SER A 181 -4.38 2.53 -4.93
CA SER A 181 -3.25 2.92 -5.77
C SER A 181 -1.95 3.04 -4.98
N ILE A 182 -1.99 3.63 -3.77
CA ILE A 182 -0.79 3.68 -2.92
C ILE A 182 -0.35 2.27 -2.53
N LEU A 183 -1.27 1.36 -2.19
CA LEU A 183 -0.91 -0.02 -1.87
C LEU A 183 -0.25 -0.71 -3.07
N PHE A 184 -0.83 -0.58 -4.26
CA PHE A 184 -0.30 -1.18 -5.47
C PHE A 184 1.13 -0.73 -5.80
N PHE A 185 1.36 0.57 -5.83
CA PHE A 185 2.70 1.09 -6.13
C PHE A 185 3.70 0.81 -4.99
N THR A 186 3.23 0.70 -3.75
CA THR A 186 4.08 0.25 -2.62
C THR A 186 4.52 -1.21 -2.80
N VAL A 187 3.61 -2.12 -3.14
CA VAL A 187 3.93 -3.53 -3.38
C VAL A 187 4.89 -3.69 -4.56
N LEU A 188 4.70 -2.91 -5.64
CA LEU A 188 5.63 -2.88 -6.76
C LEU A 188 7.01 -2.32 -6.37
N ALA A 189 7.05 -1.24 -5.57
CA ALA A 189 8.29 -0.69 -5.04
C ALA A 189 9.03 -1.69 -4.15
N MET A 190 8.33 -2.46 -3.31
CA MET A 190 8.89 -3.55 -2.52
C MET A 190 9.45 -4.67 -3.40
N ALA A 191 8.72 -5.11 -4.41
CA ALA A 191 9.17 -6.15 -5.35
C ALA A 191 10.41 -5.70 -6.15
N ALA A 192 10.43 -4.45 -6.61
CA ALA A 192 11.59 -3.86 -7.28
C ALA A 192 12.78 -3.71 -6.31
N SER A 193 12.53 -3.33 -5.05
CA SER A 193 13.55 -3.22 -4.01
C SER A 193 14.20 -4.57 -3.71
N TYR A 194 13.41 -5.66 -3.67
CA TYR A 194 13.96 -7.02 -3.58
C TYR A 194 14.95 -7.30 -4.72
N LYS A 195 14.55 -7.00 -5.97
CA LYS A 195 15.41 -7.21 -7.15
C LYS A 195 16.66 -6.35 -7.13
N LEU A 196 16.54 -5.10 -6.68
CA LEU A 196 17.68 -4.19 -6.46
C LEU A 196 18.66 -4.76 -5.45
N ILE A 197 18.18 -5.21 -4.29
CA ILE A 197 19.04 -5.77 -3.25
C ILE A 197 19.77 -7.03 -3.75
N THR A 198 19.06 -7.92 -4.44
CA THR A 198 19.68 -9.10 -5.06
C THR A 198 20.74 -8.69 -6.08
N ALA A 199 20.45 -7.73 -6.97
CA ALA A 199 21.42 -7.23 -7.95
C ALA A 199 22.65 -6.59 -7.29
N ALA A 200 22.45 -5.83 -6.20
CA ALA A 200 23.52 -5.23 -5.43
C ALA A 200 24.40 -6.29 -4.76
N ARG A 201 23.81 -7.36 -4.22
CA ARG A 201 24.51 -8.51 -3.65
C ARG A 201 25.32 -9.28 -4.71
N GLU A 202 24.72 -9.52 -5.87
CA GLU A 202 25.37 -10.11 -7.05
C GLU A 202 26.45 -9.21 -7.66
N ARG A 203 26.56 -7.96 -7.18
CA ARG A 203 27.48 -6.93 -7.69
C ARG A 203 27.25 -6.62 -9.18
N ASN A 204 26.03 -6.78 -9.65
CA ASN A 204 25.66 -6.48 -11.03
C ASN A 204 25.24 -5.00 -11.12
N LEU A 205 26.18 -4.14 -11.52
CA LEU A 205 25.96 -2.69 -11.59
C LEU A 205 24.82 -2.32 -12.55
N SER A 206 24.79 -2.92 -13.75
CA SER A 206 23.75 -2.64 -14.75
C SER A 206 22.36 -2.95 -14.21
N ARG A 207 22.17 -4.14 -13.62
CA ARG A 207 20.90 -4.50 -12.96
C ARG A 207 20.59 -3.61 -11.76
N SER A 208 21.60 -3.22 -10.97
CA SER A 208 21.39 -2.33 -9.82
C SER A 208 20.90 -0.94 -10.27
N ILE A 209 21.45 -0.40 -11.36
CA ILE A 209 20.99 0.86 -11.97
C ILE A 209 19.55 0.71 -12.46
N GLN A 210 19.25 -0.33 -13.23
CA GLN A 210 17.90 -0.58 -13.75
C GLN A 210 16.87 -0.68 -12.62
N TRP A 211 17.14 -1.49 -11.60
CA TRP A 211 16.22 -1.65 -10.48
C TRP A 211 16.15 -0.42 -9.58
N SER A 212 17.21 0.39 -9.47
CA SER A 212 17.14 1.68 -8.76
C SER A 212 16.15 2.64 -9.43
N LEU A 213 16.19 2.72 -10.76
CA LEU A 213 15.26 3.55 -11.54
C LEU A 213 13.81 3.05 -11.43
N ILE A 214 13.61 1.72 -11.48
CA ILE A 214 12.28 1.11 -11.33
C ILE A 214 11.72 1.32 -9.92
N VAL A 215 12.55 1.20 -8.88
CA VAL A 215 12.15 1.52 -7.50
C VAL A 215 11.71 2.96 -7.39
N GLY A 216 12.48 3.90 -7.93
CA GLY A 216 12.11 5.31 -7.84
C GLY A 216 10.87 5.66 -8.65
N LEU A 217 10.68 5.04 -9.82
CA LEU A 217 9.42 5.12 -10.57
C LEU A 217 8.22 4.71 -9.69
N PHE A 218 8.26 3.54 -9.07
CA PHE A 218 7.13 3.09 -8.25
C PHE A 218 6.98 3.89 -6.95
N SER A 219 8.08 4.33 -6.32
CA SER A 219 8.02 5.18 -5.13
C SER A 219 7.45 6.57 -5.43
N GLY A 220 7.78 7.15 -6.59
CA GLY A 220 7.22 8.42 -7.06
C GLY A 220 5.73 8.32 -7.36
N LEU A 221 5.29 7.24 -8.01
CA LEU A 221 3.87 6.96 -8.26
C LEU A 221 3.09 6.66 -6.97
N ALA A 222 3.69 5.98 -6.00
CA ALA A 222 3.12 5.82 -4.67
C ALA A 222 2.95 7.17 -3.98
N GLY A 223 3.96 8.04 -4.04
CA GLY A 223 3.90 9.42 -3.57
C GLY A 223 2.80 10.26 -4.23
N GLN A 224 2.56 10.03 -5.53
CA GLN A 224 1.48 10.66 -6.29
C GLN A 224 0.14 9.93 -6.20
N SER A 225 0.07 8.87 -5.41
CA SER A 225 -1.18 8.32 -4.89
C SER A 225 -1.51 8.96 -3.54
N LYS A 226 -0.51 9.04 -2.64
CA LYS A 226 -0.58 9.75 -1.35
C LYS A 226 0.85 10.10 -0.91
N LEU A 227 1.07 11.27 -0.31
CA LEU A 227 2.43 11.76 0.03
C LEU A 227 3.25 10.77 0.87
N THR A 228 2.60 10.03 1.78
CA THR A 228 3.23 8.98 2.60
C THR A 228 3.87 7.86 1.77
N GLY A 229 3.43 7.66 0.52
CA GLY A 229 4.00 6.68 -0.40
C GLY A 229 5.45 6.98 -0.81
N LEU A 230 5.92 8.23 -0.68
CA LEU A 230 7.33 8.58 -0.92
C LEU A 230 8.28 7.83 0.04
N ALA A 231 7.80 7.42 1.21
CA ALA A 231 8.59 6.67 2.18
C ALA A 231 9.09 5.32 1.62
N CYS A 232 8.45 4.78 0.57
CA CYS A 232 8.88 3.54 -0.09
C CYS A 232 10.32 3.58 -0.62
N ALA A 233 10.84 4.77 -0.99
CA ALA A 233 12.23 4.93 -1.40
C ALA A 233 13.21 4.51 -0.29
N GLY A 234 12.82 4.68 0.97
CA GLY A 234 13.60 4.25 2.14
C GLY A 234 13.85 2.74 2.18
N ILE A 235 12.90 1.93 1.68
CA ILE A 235 13.02 0.47 1.66
C ILE A 235 14.26 0.04 0.86
N ALA A 236 14.43 0.59 -0.34
CA ALA A 236 15.58 0.32 -1.20
C ALA A 236 16.87 0.90 -0.64
N ILE A 237 16.85 2.16 -0.21
CA ILE A 237 18.05 2.86 0.30
C ILE A 237 18.63 2.12 1.52
N PHE A 238 17.79 1.84 2.51
CA PHE A 238 18.22 1.16 3.73
C PHE A 238 18.49 -0.33 3.47
N GLY A 239 17.72 -0.98 2.59
CA GLY A 239 17.96 -2.37 2.21
C GLY A 239 19.30 -2.57 1.51
N SER A 240 19.65 -1.68 0.58
CA SER A 240 20.96 -1.65 -0.06
C SER A 240 22.07 -1.34 0.94
N PHE A 241 21.85 -0.45 1.91
CA PHE A 241 22.80 -0.21 2.99
C PHE A 241 23.05 -1.49 3.81
N LEU A 242 21.99 -2.18 4.27
CA LEU A 242 22.11 -3.40 5.08
C LEU A 242 22.84 -4.53 4.37
N VAL A 243 22.62 -4.71 3.06
CA VAL A 243 23.27 -5.76 2.27
C VAL A 243 24.69 -5.40 1.84
N THR A 244 25.02 -4.12 1.78
CA THR A 244 26.40 -3.66 1.49
C THR A 244 27.25 -3.48 2.76
N ALA A 245 26.63 -3.36 3.93
CA ALA A 245 27.30 -3.21 5.23
C ALA A 245 28.28 -4.37 5.51
N PRO A 246 29.44 -4.10 6.16
CA PRO A 246 30.67 -4.80 5.82
C PRO A 246 30.89 -6.15 6.54
N ASN A 247 31.49 -7.07 5.78
CA ASN A 247 32.60 -7.89 6.26
C ASN A 247 33.87 -7.00 6.16
N PRO A 248 34.74 -6.90 7.18
CA PRO A 248 35.66 -5.77 7.40
C PRO A 248 36.89 -5.66 6.47
N SER A 249 36.91 -6.28 5.27
CA SER A 249 38.03 -6.11 4.34
C SER A 249 38.01 -4.73 3.65
N GLN A 250 39.09 -3.96 3.83
CA GLN A 250 39.15 -2.51 3.54
C GLN A 250 38.93 -2.14 2.07
N TRP A 251 39.50 -2.86 1.10
CA TRP A 251 39.40 -2.51 -0.33
C TRP A 251 38.00 -2.69 -0.93
N LEU A 252 37.23 -3.67 -0.45
CA LEU A 252 35.84 -3.87 -0.86
C LEU A 252 34.93 -2.76 -0.35
N THR A 253 35.35 -1.99 0.66
CA THR A 253 34.53 -0.96 1.31
C THR A 253 34.31 0.25 0.41
N LEU A 254 35.34 0.72 -0.31
CA LEU A 254 35.21 1.90 -1.19
C LEU A 254 34.31 1.65 -2.40
N LEU A 255 34.44 0.49 -3.08
CA LEU A 255 33.58 0.15 -4.21
C LEU A 255 32.12 -0.02 -3.78
N LYS A 256 31.89 -0.66 -2.62
CA LYS A 256 30.54 -0.78 -2.03
C LYS A 256 29.93 0.57 -1.71
N GLN A 257 30.70 1.48 -1.14
CA GLN A 257 30.25 2.85 -0.87
C GLN A 257 29.87 3.58 -2.16
N ARG A 258 30.65 3.44 -3.23
CA ARG A 258 30.32 4.04 -4.54
C ARG A 258 29.01 3.47 -5.12
N VAL A 259 28.83 2.16 -5.10
CA VAL A 259 27.58 1.52 -5.56
C VAL A 259 26.39 2.00 -4.73
N LEU A 260 26.54 2.04 -3.40
CA LEU A 260 25.49 2.55 -2.52
C LEU A 260 25.14 4.01 -2.82
N LEU A 261 26.14 4.89 -3.01
CA LEU A 261 25.91 6.28 -3.37
C LEU A 261 25.17 6.41 -4.71
N ILE A 262 25.53 5.60 -5.70
CA ILE A 262 24.82 5.54 -7.00
C ILE A 262 23.37 5.09 -6.79
N VAL A 263 23.13 4.04 -6.00
CA VAL A 263 21.76 3.56 -5.72
C VAL A 263 20.94 4.64 -5.01
N VAL A 264 21.48 5.26 -3.94
CA VAL A 264 20.80 6.33 -3.20
C VAL A 264 20.47 7.50 -4.13
N PHE A 265 21.44 7.94 -4.92
CA PHE A 265 21.24 9.02 -5.88
C PHE A 265 20.16 8.67 -6.91
N LEU A 266 20.27 7.51 -7.57
CA LEU A 266 19.34 7.10 -8.62
C LEU A 266 17.93 6.88 -8.08
N VAL A 267 17.75 6.20 -6.95
CA VAL A 267 16.43 6.01 -6.33
C VAL A 267 15.82 7.36 -5.97
N THR A 268 16.59 8.27 -5.35
CA THR A 268 16.09 9.59 -4.94
C THR A 268 15.71 10.44 -6.15
N VAL A 269 16.61 10.56 -7.14
CA VAL A 269 16.38 11.37 -8.33
C VAL A 269 15.21 10.82 -9.16
N SER A 270 15.15 9.51 -9.39
CA SER A 270 14.02 8.93 -10.14
C SER A 270 12.70 9.01 -9.37
N THR A 271 12.71 8.88 -8.03
CA THR A 271 11.51 9.12 -7.20
C THR A 271 11.01 10.55 -7.36
N LEU A 272 11.89 11.54 -7.21
CA LEU A 272 11.54 12.96 -7.34
C LEU A 272 11.13 13.30 -8.77
N ALA A 273 11.84 12.78 -9.78
CA ALA A 273 11.51 13.00 -11.18
C ALA A 273 10.13 12.41 -11.50
N THR A 274 9.84 11.18 -11.13
CA THR A 274 8.51 10.59 -11.35
C THR A 274 7.42 11.33 -10.57
N PHE A 275 7.70 11.70 -9.31
CA PHE A 275 6.77 12.51 -8.53
C PHE A 275 6.47 13.82 -9.27
N ILE A 276 7.47 14.55 -9.72
CA ILE A 276 7.27 15.84 -10.42
C ILE A 276 6.59 15.65 -11.79
N LEU A 277 7.12 14.76 -12.63
CA LEU A 277 6.70 14.56 -14.02
C LEU A 277 5.34 13.90 -14.18
N SER A 278 4.78 13.29 -13.13
CA SER A 278 3.41 12.76 -13.21
C SER A 278 2.36 13.79 -12.84
N TYR A 279 2.73 14.99 -12.40
CA TYR A 279 1.77 16.02 -12.04
C TYR A 279 2.11 17.37 -12.70
N PRO A 280 1.45 17.74 -13.82
CA PRO A 280 1.66 19.02 -14.50
C PRO A 280 1.50 20.26 -13.60
N PHE A 281 0.76 20.13 -12.50
CA PHE A 281 0.75 21.14 -11.45
C PHE A 281 2.16 21.52 -10.99
N PHE A 282 3.18 20.68 -11.05
CA PHE A 282 4.51 21.10 -10.62
C PHE A 282 5.31 21.89 -11.69
N TYR A 283 4.90 21.94 -12.95
CA TYR A 283 5.80 22.40 -14.03
C TYR A 283 6.12 23.89 -14.02
N THR A 284 5.17 24.74 -13.64
CA THR A 284 5.36 26.20 -13.71
C THR A 284 6.12 26.77 -12.51
N ASN A 285 6.10 26.08 -11.36
CA ASN A 285 6.79 26.52 -10.15
C ASN A 285 7.07 25.33 -9.22
N THR A 286 7.91 24.40 -9.69
CA THR A 286 8.20 23.10 -9.06
C THR A 286 8.51 23.22 -7.57
N VAL A 287 9.47 24.08 -7.26
CA VAL A 287 9.96 24.35 -5.91
C VAL A 287 8.79 24.80 -5.02
N ASN A 288 8.18 25.95 -5.30
CA ASN A 288 7.15 26.49 -4.40
C ASN A 288 5.91 25.61 -4.32
N ARG A 289 5.54 24.89 -5.38
CA ARG A 289 4.36 24.01 -5.37
C ARG A 289 4.62 22.70 -4.60
N ILE A 290 5.84 22.18 -4.60
CA ILE A 290 6.23 21.08 -3.71
C ILE A 290 6.20 21.55 -2.26
N TRP A 291 6.84 22.67 -1.93
CA TRP A 291 6.80 23.21 -0.56
C TRP A 291 5.36 23.52 -0.11
N GLY A 292 4.57 24.15 -0.98
CA GLY A 292 3.17 24.44 -0.71
C GLY A 292 2.32 23.20 -0.48
N THR A 293 2.68 22.04 -1.07
CA THR A 293 1.98 20.77 -0.78
C THR A 293 2.14 20.37 0.69
N PHE A 294 3.32 20.57 1.27
CA PHE A 294 3.55 20.29 2.69
C PHE A 294 2.92 21.35 3.60
N ASP A 295 3.00 22.63 3.23
CA ASP A 295 2.40 23.73 3.98
C ASP A 295 0.86 23.62 4.02
N VAL A 296 0.22 23.41 2.88
CA VAL A 296 -1.24 23.18 2.81
C VAL A 296 -1.63 21.93 3.60
N ARG A 297 -0.81 20.87 3.59
CA ARG A 297 -1.10 19.68 4.40
C ARG A 297 -1.04 19.98 5.89
N ASP A 298 -0.06 20.75 6.35
CA ASP A 298 0.04 21.19 7.75
C ASP A 298 -1.18 22.07 8.14
N GLN A 299 -1.58 22.99 7.28
CA GLN A 299 -2.77 23.83 7.48
C GLN A 299 -4.06 23.00 7.55
N ILE A 300 -4.23 22.02 6.66
CA ILE A 300 -5.38 21.10 6.67
C ILE A 300 -5.41 20.30 7.97
N VAL A 301 -4.27 19.77 8.43
CA VAL A 301 -4.20 19.04 9.69
C VAL A 301 -4.60 19.95 10.86
N LYS A 302 -4.07 21.18 10.93
CA LYS A 302 -4.47 22.16 11.97
C LYS A 302 -5.97 22.45 11.94
N TYR A 303 -6.53 22.69 10.75
CA TYR A 303 -7.98 22.89 10.59
C TYR A 303 -8.78 21.67 11.07
N GLN A 304 -8.36 20.47 10.70
CA GLN A 304 -9.01 19.22 11.09
C GLN A 304 -8.92 18.96 12.60
N LEU A 305 -7.81 19.33 13.25
CA LEU A 305 -7.66 19.25 14.71
C LEU A 305 -8.72 20.08 15.44
N HIS A 306 -9.13 21.21 14.87
CA HIS A 306 -10.18 22.06 15.45
C HIS A 306 -11.59 21.64 15.06
N THR A 307 -11.76 21.05 13.87
CA THR A 307 -13.10 20.72 13.31
C THR A 307 -13.61 19.36 13.76
N TYR A 308 -12.73 18.36 13.85
CA TYR A 308 -13.08 16.96 14.11
C TYR A 308 -12.55 16.50 15.46
N THR A 309 -12.91 17.24 16.53
CA THR A 309 -12.41 16.98 17.88
C THR A 309 -12.81 15.60 18.42
N ASP A 310 -13.94 15.06 17.94
CA ASP A 310 -14.46 13.73 18.25
C ASP A 310 -13.66 12.61 17.57
N GLN A 311 -12.95 12.92 16.48
CA GLN A 311 -12.11 11.97 15.74
C GLN A 311 -10.64 12.03 16.18
N LEU A 312 -10.30 12.87 17.16
CA LEU A 312 -8.94 12.94 17.68
C LEU A 312 -8.62 11.74 18.54
N ILE A 313 -7.45 11.15 18.31
CA ILE A 313 -6.91 10.10 19.15
C ILE A 313 -6.30 10.75 20.41
N PRO A 314 -6.86 10.53 21.61
CA PRO A 314 -6.27 11.05 22.83
C PRO A 314 -4.87 10.44 23.05
N PRO A 315 -3.85 11.22 23.42
CA PRO A 315 -2.49 10.71 23.58
C PRO A 315 -2.35 9.53 24.54
N ASP A 316 -3.14 9.52 25.60
CA ASP A 316 -3.24 8.48 26.63
C ASP A 316 -3.95 7.21 26.15
N HIS A 317 -4.92 7.33 25.23
CA HIS A 317 -5.64 6.20 24.64
C HIS A 317 -5.05 5.71 23.31
N ARG A 318 -4.02 6.38 22.78
CA ARG A 318 -3.45 6.11 21.46
C ARG A 318 -3.06 4.65 21.26
N LEU A 319 -2.32 4.05 22.21
CA LEU A 319 -1.89 2.66 22.07
C LEU A 319 -3.06 1.69 22.08
N ALA A 320 -4.11 1.96 22.86
CA ALA A 320 -5.30 1.12 22.91
C ALA A 320 -6.10 1.20 21.59
N ILE A 321 -6.32 2.41 21.06
CA ILE A 321 -7.00 2.62 19.77
C ILE A 321 -6.19 1.99 18.64
N LEU A 322 -4.87 2.21 18.60
CA LEU A 322 -4.01 1.57 17.59
C LEU A 322 -4.06 0.04 17.69
N PHE A 323 -4.01 -0.50 18.90
CA PHE A 323 -4.11 -1.94 19.12
C PHE A 323 -5.44 -2.51 18.59
N GLU A 324 -6.56 -1.87 18.91
CA GLU A 324 -7.89 -2.25 18.43
C GLU A 324 -7.96 -2.15 16.90
N ARG A 325 -7.70 -0.96 16.33
CA ARG A 325 -7.82 -0.70 14.89
C ARG A 325 -6.91 -1.57 14.03
N ILE A 326 -5.70 -1.89 14.50
CA ILE A 326 -4.73 -2.64 13.70
C ILE A 326 -5.00 -4.15 13.77
N LEU A 327 -5.36 -4.66 14.94
CA LEU A 327 -5.42 -6.11 15.20
C LEU A 327 -6.81 -6.72 15.12
N ASP A 328 -7.84 -5.92 14.86
CA ASP A 328 -9.20 -6.43 14.65
C ASP A 328 -9.32 -7.27 13.35
N TYR A 329 -8.56 -6.92 12.31
CA TYR A 329 -8.81 -7.42 10.95
C TYR A 329 -8.17 -8.76 10.54
N PRO A 330 -7.03 -9.23 11.10
CA PRO A 330 -6.48 -10.53 10.71
C PRO A 330 -7.42 -11.70 11.00
N LEU A 331 -8.10 -11.68 12.14
CA LEU A 331 -9.23 -12.55 12.49
C LEU A 331 -10.27 -11.72 13.22
N HIS A 332 -11.24 -11.21 12.46
CA HIS A 332 -12.37 -10.48 13.02
C HIS A 332 -13.47 -11.44 13.47
N VAL A 333 -14.02 -11.21 14.66
CA VAL A 333 -15.15 -11.98 15.20
C VAL A 333 -16.17 -11.02 15.80
N ASP A 334 -17.30 -10.87 15.12
CA ASP A 334 -18.48 -10.16 15.59
C ASP A 334 -18.97 -10.80 16.89
N SER A 335 -18.54 -10.28 18.04
CA SER A 335 -18.82 -10.87 19.34
C SER A 335 -18.85 -9.84 20.45
N HIS A 336 -19.45 -10.22 21.58
CA HIS A 336 -19.43 -9.41 22.80
C HIS A 336 -17.99 -9.05 23.20
N GLN A 337 -17.82 -7.90 23.85
CA GLN A 337 -16.53 -7.25 24.11
C GLN A 337 -15.41 -8.18 24.60
N ALA A 338 -15.71 -9.15 25.48
CA ALA A 338 -14.71 -10.06 26.03
C ALA A 338 -14.09 -11.01 24.98
N LEU A 339 -14.91 -11.55 24.07
CA LEU A 339 -14.43 -12.46 23.04
C LEU A 339 -13.64 -11.65 21.98
N GLY A 340 -14.13 -10.47 21.60
CA GLY A 340 -13.40 -9.55 20.74
C GLY A 340 -12.01 -9.24 21.29
N LEU A 341 -11.90 -8.87 22.58
CA LEU A 341 -10.61 -8.61 23.22
C LEU A 341 -9.68 -9.84 23.21
N LEU A 342 -10.21 -11.04 23.45
CA LEU A 342 -9.44 -12.28 23.36
C LEU A 342 -8.86 -12.48 21.94
N PHE A 343 -9.65 -12.23 20.90
CA PHE A 343 -9.18 -12.33 19.50
C PHE A 343 -8.13 -11.27 19.16
N HIS A 344 -8.23 -10.04 19.68
CA HIS A 344 -7.17 -9.04 19.51
C HIS A 344 -5.83 -9.51 20.11
N TRP A 345 -5.85 -10.08 21.32
CA TRP A 345 -4.64 -10.62 21.95
C TRP A 345 -4.08 -11.84 21.21
N LEU A 346 -4.96 -12.71 20.69
CA LEU A 346 -4.56 -13.83 19.85
C LEU A 346 -3.91 -13.32 18.55
N ASN A 347 -4.50 -12.31 17.91
CA ASN A 347 -3.97 -11.67 16.72
C ASN A 347 -2.60 -11.04 17.01
N LEU A 348 -2.44 -10.31 18.11
CA LEU A 348 -1.14 -9.79 18.55
C LEU A 348 -0.11 -10.90 18.69
N LEU A 349 -0.44 -11.98 19.41
CA LEU A 349 0.47 -13.09 19.66
C LEU A 349 0.97 -13.69 18.34
N ILE A 350 0.06 -13.94 17.40
CA ILE A 350 0.40 -14.53 16.10
C ILE A 350 1.23 -13.56 15.25
N VAL A 351 0.90 -12.26 15.24
CA VAL A 351 1.69 -11.21 14.58
C VAL A 351 3.11 -11.16 15.16
N VAL A 352 3.26 -11.17 16.49
CA VAL A 352 4.56 -11.17 17.16
C VAL A 352 5.38 -12.42 16.80
N ILE A 353 4.76 -13.59 16.69
CA ILE A 353 5.43 -14.82 16.20
C ILE A 353 5.91 -14.63 14.76
N GLY A 354 5.09 -14.04 13.89
CA GLY A 354 5.46 -13.74 12.51
C GLY A 354 6.64 -12.79 12.41
N ILE A 355 6.60 -11.65 13.11
CA ILE A 355 7.69 -10.67 13.17
C ILE A 355 8.96 -11.32 13.72
N SER A 356 8.86 -12.07 14.82
CA SER A 356 9.99 -12.75 15.45
C SER A 356 10.62 -13.79 14.53
N TYR A 357 9.80 -14.55 13.80
CA TYR A 357 10.28 -15.46 12.76
C TYR A 357 11.06 -14.67 11.70
N THR A 358 10.50 -13.56 11.23
CA THR A 358 11.09 -12.76 10.17
C THR A 358 12.45 -12.19 10.57
N ILE A 359 12.54 -11.56 11.74
CA ILE A 359 13.80 -11.03 12.28
C ILE A 359 14.84 -12.15 12.41
N LYS A 360 14.46 -13.29 12.99
CA LYS A 360 15.38 -14.42 13.22
C LYS A 360 15.96 -15.00 11.93
N HIS A 361 15.17 -15.09 10.86
CA HIS A 361 15.61 -15.69 9.60
C HIS A 361 16.33 -14.68 8.70
N THR A 362 16.00 -13.40 8.80
CA THR A 362 16.74 -12.32 8.14
C THR A 362 18.18 -12.19 8.64
N GLY A 363 18.51 -12.64 9.85
CA GLY A 363 19.89 -12.60 10.36
C GLY A 363 20.86 -13.71 9.88
N LYS A 364 20.41 -14.74 9.16
CA LYS A 364 21.15 -16.02 9.01
C LYS A 364 21.90 -16.29 7.69
N GLY A 365 22.02 -15.33 6.79
CA GLY A 365 22.98 -15.33 5.66
C GLY A 365 22.54 -15.87 4.29
N PHE A 366 21.26 -16.15 4.04
CA PHE A 366 20.78 -16.77 2.78
C PHE A 366 19.94 -15.84 1.87
N ILE A 367 19.70 -16.24 0.60
CA ILE A 367 18.83 -15.52 -0.36
C ILE A 367 17.45 -15.16 0.25
N GLU A 368 16.94 -16.02 1.12
CA GLU A 368 15.68 -15.82 1.85
C GLU A 368 15.67 -14.59 2.78
N GLN A 369 16.86 -14.07 3.12
CA GLN A 369 16.99 -12.85 3.90
C GLN A 369 16.40 -11.64 3.18
N ASP A 370 16.52 -11.57 1.85
CA ASP A 370 16.17 -10.36 1.10
C ASP A 370 14.68 -10.08 1.19
N TYR A 371 13.85 -11.12 1.08
CA TYR A 371 12.41 -11.01 1.31
C TYR A 371 12.08 -10.50 2.72
N GLY A 372 12.73 -11.06 3.74
CA GLY A 372 12.50 -10.65 5.14
C GLY A 372 12.96 -9.22 5.41
N ILE A 373 14.09 -8.78 4.84
CA ILE A 373 14.56 -7.38 4.90
C ILE A 373 13.49 -6.47 4.29
N ILE A 374 12.99 -6.80 3.10
CA ILE A 374 11.98 -5.99 2.41
C ILE A 374 10.68 -5.92 3.20
N LEU A 375 10.22 -7.00 3.84
CA LEU A 375 9.04 -6.97 4.70
C LEU A 375 9.23 -6.10 5.93
N LEU A 376 10.36 -6.23 6.63
CA LEU A 376 10.64 -5.44 7.83
C LEU A 376 10.84 -3.95 7.51
N LEU A 377 11.55 -3.64 6.43
CA LEU A 377 11.74 -2.25 5.99
C LEU A 377 10.45 -1.67 5.41
N GLY A 378 9.67 -2.46 4.68
CA GLY A 378 8.33 -2.05 4.22
C GLY A 378 7.43 -1.70 5.39
N ALA A 379 7.38 -2.57 6.41
CA ALA A 379 6.66 -2.29 7.64
C ALA A 379 7.19 -1.00 8.29
N LEU A 380 8.51 -0.86 8.47
CA LEU A 380 9.10 0.32 9.08
C LEU A 380 8.75 1.62 8.34
N PHE A 381 8.98 1.70 7.03
CA PHE A 381 8.83 2.94 6.28
C PHE A 381 7.37 3.28 5.94
N CYS A 382 6.50 2.28 5.78
CA CYS A 382 5.10 2.51 5.41
C CYS A 382 4.18 2.63 6.63
N VAL A 383 4.44 1.86 7.71
CA VAL A 383 3.58 1.86 8.91
C VAL A 383 3.89 3.05 9.81
N VAL A 384 5.16 3.35 10.07
CA VAL A 384 5.55 4.37 11.05
C VAL A 384 4.92 5.74 10.79
N PRO A 385 4.93 6.30 9.56
CA PRO A 385 4.26 7.58 9.30
C PRO A 385 2.76 7.57 9.64
N MET A 386 2.09 6.43 9.44
CA MET A 386 0.66 6.29 9.75
C MET A 386 0.40 6.23 11.25
N LEU A 387 1.30 5.65 12.05
CA LEU A 387 1.17 5.61 13.52
C LEU A 387 1.21 6.99 14.17
N PHE A 388 1.71 8.01 13.46
CA PHE A 388 1.78 9.39 13.91
C PHE A 388 0.57 10.27 13.50
N THR A 389 -0.42 9.72 12.79
CA THR A 389 -1.64 10.48 12.48
C THR A 389 -2.41 10.82 13.76
N PRO A 390 -2.94 12.05 13.94
CA PRO A 390 -3.70 12.41 15.13
C PRO A 390 -5.18 11.98 15.04
N PHE A 391 -5.66 11.53 13.88
CA PHE A 391 -7.07 11.23 13.62
C PHE A 391 -7.36 9.74 13.57
N ASP A 392 -8.45 9.30 14.18
CA ASP A 392 -8.96 7.93 14.17
C ASP A 392 -9.80 7.62 12.93
N TRP A 393 -9.26 7.93 11.74
CA TRP A 393 -9.92 7.58 10.50
C TRP A 393 -9.49 6.20 10.05
N GLU A 394 -10.45 5.30 9.90
CA GLU A 394 -10.23 3.90 9.53
C GLU A 394 -9.20 3.74 8.41
N ARG A 395 -9.35 4.46 7.29
CA ARG A 395 -8.46 4.39 6.13
C ARG A 395 -6.99 4.76 6.41
N TYR A 396 -6.69 5.46 7.50
CA TYR A 396 -5.32 5.82 7.89
C TYR A 396 -4.54 4.63 8.44
N TYR A 397 -5.20 3.52 8.74
CA TYR A 397 -4.56 2.30 9.21
C TYR A 397 -4.18 1.33 8.09
N LEU A 398 -4.22 1.74 6.82
CA LEU A 398 -4.03 0.84 5.67
C LEU A 398 -2.74 0.01 5.77
N PHE A 399 -1.58 0.65 5.93
CA PHE A 399 -0.32 -0.08 6.06
C PHE A 399 -0.17 -0.82 7.39
N PRO A 400 -0.49 -0.22 8.56
CA PRO A 400 -0.52 -0.96 9.81
C PRO A 400 -1.32 -2.28 9.73
N VAL A 401 -2.55 -2.22 9.23
CA VAL A 401 -3.43 -3.39 9.03
C VAL A 401 -2.81 -4.35 8.01
N TYR A 402 -2.38 -3.85 6.85
CA TYR A 402 -1.78 -4.67 5.80
C TYR A 402 -0.55 -5.46 6.26
N PHE A 403 0.40 -4.80 6.94
CA PHE A 403 1.57 -5.49 7.47
C PHE A 403 1.23 -6.39 8.66
N SER A 404 0.23 -6.05 9.50
CA SER A 404 -0.25 -6.96 10.53
C SER A 404 -0.81 -8.26 9.93
N CYS A 405 -1.61 -8.18 8.85
CA CYS A 405 -2.14 -9.33 8.13
C CYS A 405 -1.02 -10.19 7.51
N ILE A 406 0.03 -9.56 6.96
CA ILE A 406 1.22 -10.27 6.46
C ILE A 406 1.90 -11.06 7.59
N PHE A 407 2.24 -10.39 8.69
CA PHE A 407 2.96 -11.04 9.79
C PHE A 407 2.09 -12.07 10.50
N PHE A 408 0.78 -11.83 10.58
CA PHE A 408 -0.19 -12.81 11.06
C PHE A 408 -0.14 -14.08 10.20
N ALA A 409 -0.19 -13.96 8.86
CA ALA A 409 -0.13 -15.10 7.95
C ALA A 409 1.18 -15.89 8.04
N ILE A 410 2.31 -15.20 8.28
CA ILE A 410 3.61 -15.84 8.59
C ILE A 410 3.52 -16.59 9.93
N GLY A 411 2.95 -15.96 10.96
CA GLY A 411 2.77 -16.55 12.29
C GLY A 411 1.93 -17.83 12.28
N ILE A 412 0.79 -17.81 11.58
CA ILE A 412 -0.06 -19.00 11.36
C ILE A 412 0.72 -20.11 10.67
N GLY A 413 1.40 -19.77 9.57
CA GLY A 413 2.22 -20.73 8.83
C GLY A 413 3.28 -21.39 9.73
N GLN A 414 3.96 -20.58 10.53
CA GLN A 414 5.01 -21.04 11.44
C GLN A 414 4.47 -21.94 12.57
N LEU A 415 3.30 -21.62 13.13
CA LEU A 415 2.67 -22.42 14.18
C LEU A 415 2.23 -23.79 13.65
N ILE A 416 1.48 -23.81 12.55
CA ILE A 416 0.93 -25.06 11.98
C ILE A 416 2.05 -25.99 11.51
N LEU A 417 3.07 -25.46 10.81
CA LEU A 417 4.18 -26.29 10.33
C LEU A 417 4.99 -26.92 11.48
N LYS A 418 5.10 -26.23 12.63
CA LYS A 418 5.72 -26.79 13.85
C LYS A 418 4.86 -27.85 14.52
N ILE A 419 3.53 -27.68 14.53
CA ILE A 419 2.62 -28.71 15.06
C ILE A 419 2.76 -29.99 14.23
N LEU A 420 2.69 -29.87 12.90
CA LEU A 420 2.86 -30.99 11.96
C LEU A 420 4.26 -31.64 12.04
N GLU A 421 5.26 -30.93 12.57
CA GLU A 421 6.59 -31.48 12.82
C GLU A 421 6.65 -32.37 14.05
N LYS A 422 5.93 -32.01 15.11
CA LYS A 422 5.90 -32.72 16.39
C LYS A 422 5.01 -33.95 16.39
N THR A 423 4.07 -34.07 15.46
CA THR A 423 3.20 -35.26 15.32
C THR A 423 3.93 -36.44 14.63
N LYS A 424 5.25 -36.53 14.79
CA LYS A 424 6.09 -37.69 14.48
C LYS A 424 6.31 -38.45 15.76
#